data_AF-A0A7S1VLN3-F1
#
_entry.id   AF-A0A7S1VLN3-F1
#
_cell.length_a   1.000
_cell.length_b   1.000
_cell.length_c   1.000
_cell.angle_alpha   90.00
_cell.angle_beta   90.00
_cell.angle_gamma   90.00
#
_symmetry.space_group_name_H-M   'P 1'
#
loop_
_entity.id
_entity.type
_entity.pdbx_description
1 polymer ?
#
loop_
_entity_poly.entity_id
_entity_poly.type
_entity_poly.pdbx_seq_one_letter_code
_entity_poly.pdbx_strand_id
1 'polypeptide(L)'
;QANKPAVLWFPSLEEGDQIVGKLADVLNDNIKLLPGLASVQTSSWPQVPTTCMRFDFSDKDGMSDQEQASSIAESVCQDAIQATESWVEATLCRLKLCPYTASLTRAAVGLEAADVREGPVVVKHASQSYPDAPIAAAMAATFWDGISTLSEQMESRVATFLLVAPPSYDNDFSGFANLCDNLIEPSFRAVEGDKIAGRAWFHPKYNSATIGHSTLLPGHAIPPNMVKTFMKQLSLPSGQVPDKGAIARANDVIRHTPHATINLLRRSQLTAATDLERQATVKKPNQIYAKNVMRILEDEKGQQSVE
;
A
#
# COMPACT_ATOMS: atom_id res chain seq x y z
N GLN A 1 3.44 -26.32 -20.01
CA GLN A 1 2.18 -25.58 -20.18
C GLN A 1 2.56 -24.13 -20.35
N ALA A 2 2.14 -23.45 -21.43
CA ALA A 2 2.46 -22.05 -21.61
C ALA A 2 1.84 -21.21 -20.49
N ASN A 3 2.59 -20.26 -19.94
CA ASN A 3 2.08 -19.36 -18.89
C ASN A 3 0.90 -18.55 -19.43
N LYS A 4 -0.22 -18.53 -18.70
CA LYS A 4 -1.39 -17.75 -19.09
C LYS A 4 -1.10 -16.26 -18.86
N PRO A 5 -1.43 -15.39 -19.83
CA PRO A 5 -1.28 -13.95 -19.64
C PRO A 5 -2.25 -13.44 -18.57
N ALA A 6 -1.81 -12.47 -17.78
CA ALA A 6 -2.68 -11.71 -16.90
C ALA A 6 -3.27 -10.52 -17.67
N VAL A 7 -4.59 -10.29 -17.57
CA VAL A 7 -5.26 -9.18 -18.27
C VAL A 7 -5.98 -8.31 -17.24
N LEU A 8 -5.62 -7.02 -17.22
CA LEU A 8 -6.27 -5.99 -16.43
C LEU A 8 -7.08 -5.08 -17.35
N TRP A 9 -8.30 -4.74 -16.92
CA TRP A 9 -9.21 -3.88 -17.68
C TRP A 9 -9.28 -2.51 -17.02
N PHE A 10 -9.35 -1.44 -17.81
CA PHE A 10 -9.43 -0.06 -17.31
C PHE A 10 -10.57 0.73 -17.97
N PRO A 11 -11.85 0.33 -17.79
CA PRO A 11 -13.01 0.98 -18.43
C PRO A 11 -13.26 2.42 -17.98
N SER A 12 -12.73 2.84 -16.83
CA SER A 12 -13.05 4.12 -16.18
C SER A 12 -11.97 5.19 -16.32
N LEU A 13 -10.83 4.88 -16.96
CA LEU A 13 -9.77 5.86 -17.16
C LEU A 13 -10.13 6.76 -18.36
N GLU A 14 -10.48 8.02 -18.08
CA GLU A 14 -10.52 9.07 -19.11
C GLU A 14 -9.13 9.14 -19.77
N GLU A 15 -9.07 9.07 -21.11
CA GLU A 15 -7.80 8.91 -21.86
C GLU A 15 -7.07 7.56 -21.61
N GLY A 16 -7.82 6.51 -21.26
CA GLY A 16 -7.31 5.17 -20.93
C GLY A 16 -6.22 4.65 -21.88
N ASP A 17 -6.36 4.85 -23.20
CA ASP A 17 -5.36 4.42 -24.17
C ASP A 17 -3.99 5.10 -23.96
N GLN A 18 -3.97 6.40 -23.66
CA GLN A 18 -2.74 7.14 -23.42
C GLN A 18 -2.14 6.80 -22.05
N ILE A 19 -2.98 6.71 -21.01
CA ILE A 19 -2.53 6.44 -19.64
C ILE A 19 -2.00 5.00 -19.53
N VAL A 20 -2.79 4.03 -19.99
CA VAL A 20 -2.42 2.61 -19.97
C VAL A 20 -1.24 2.36 -20.92
N GLY A 21 -1.15 3.08 -22.05
CA GLY A 21 0.02 3.08 -22.93
C GLY A 21 1.30 3.51 -22.20
N LYS A 22 1.29 4.69 -21.56
CA LYS A 22 2.42 5.18 -20.74
C LYS A 22 2.80 4.19 -19.63
N LEU A 23 1.81 3.57 -19.00
CA LEU A 23 2.07 2.57 -17.97
C LEU A 23 2.80 1.35 -18.54
N ALA A 24 2.31 0.80 -19.64
CA ALA A 24 2.95 -0.33 -20.29
C ALA A 24 4.38 0.02 -20.72
N ASP A 25 4.60 1.21 -21.26
CA ASP A 25 5.94 1.70 -21.60
C ASP A 25 6.88 1.69 -20.38
N VAL A 26 6.45 2.27 -19.26
CA VAL A 26 7.27 2.29 -18.03
C VAL A 26 7.53 0.89 -17.47
N LEU A 27 6.54 -0.01 -17.52
CA LEU A 27 6.72 -1.39 -17.06
C LEU A 27 7.68 -2.16 -17.99
N ASN A 28 7.61 -1.94 -19.31
CA ASN A 28 8.54 -2.52 -20.27
C ASN A 28 9.96 -1.96 -20.11
N ASP A 29 10.12 -0.66 -19.87
CA ASP A 29 11.42 -0.02 -19.61
C ASP A 29 12.09 -0.57 -18.34
N ASN A 30 11.27 -1.01 -17.38
CA ASN A 30 11.71 -1.58 -16.11
C ASN A 30 11.59 -3.11 -16.05
N ILE A 31 11.44 -3.77 -17.20
CA ILE A 31 11.17 -5.22 -17.25
C ILE A 31 12.27 -6.06 -16.59
N LYS A 32 13.52 -5.57 -16.55
CA LYS A 32 14.64 -6.18 -15.83
C LYS A 32 14.45 -6.26 -14.31
N LEU A 33 13.60 -5.39 -13.74
CA LEU A 33 13.21 -5.40 -12.32
C LEU A 33 12.01 -6.32 -12.06
N LEU A 34 11.44 -6.86 -13.14
CA LEU A 34 10.30 -7.76 -13.15
C LEU A 34 10.74 -9.12 -13.71
N PRO A 35 11.61 -9.85 -12.98
CA PRO A 35 12.11 -11.13 -13.45
C PRO A 35 10.93 -12.02 -13.87
N GLY A 36 11.04 -12.58 -15.07
CA GLY A 36 10.05 -13.46 -15.69
C GLY A 36 8.80 -12.78 -16.29
N LEU A 37 8.71 -11.46 -16.27
CA LEU A 37 7.80 -10.73 -17.16
C LEU A 37 8.48 -10.62 -18.53
N ALA A 38 7.78 -11.04 -19.60
CA ALA A 38 8.28 -11.01 -20.97
C ALA A 38 7.89 -9.72 -21.70
N SER A 39 6.65 -9.26 -21.52
CA SER A 39 6.20 -7.97 -22.03
C SER A 39 4.92 -7.51 -21.35
N VAL A 40 4.70 -6.20 -21.35
CA VAL A 40 3.39 -5.59 -21.09
C VAL A 40 2.84 -5.02 -22.39
N GLN A 41 1.67 -5.47 -22.80
CA GLN A 41 1.00 -5.02 -24.01
C GLN A 41 -0.28 -4.27 -23.66
N THR A 42 -0.62 -3.29 -24.46
CA THR A 42 -1.92 -2.63 -24.39
C THR A 42 -2.76 -3.02 -25.58
N SER A 43 -4.06 -3.19 -25.38
CA SER A 43 -4.98 -3.31 -26.49
C SER A 43 -6.26 -2.55 -26.19
N SER A 44 -6.71 -1.80 -27.19
CA SER A 44 -7.97 -1.07 -27.15
C SER A 44 -9.01 -1.88 -27.89
N TRP A 45 -10.13 -2.17 -27.23
CA TRP A 45 -11.20 -2.95 -27.84
C TRP A 45 -12.28 -1.99 -28.34
N PRO A 46 -12.43 -1.76 -29.66
CA PRO A 46 -13.38 -0.77 -30.16
C PRO A 46 -14.85 -1.12 -29.86
N GLN A 47 -15.13 -2.38 -29.52
CA GLN A 47 -16.47 -2.90 -29.24
C GLN A 47 -16.88 -2.73 -27.76
N VAL A 48 -15.90 -2.57 -26.87
CA VAL A 48 -16.09 -2.29 -25.45
C VAL A 48 -15.06 -1.22 -25.13
N PRO A 49 -15.41 0.08 -25.08
CA PRO A 49 -14.48 1.22 -25.06
C PRO A 49 -13.62 1.21 -23.80
N THR A 50 -12.69 0.28 -23.76
CA THR A 50 -11.92 -0.14 -22.62
C THR A 50 -10.55 -0.51 -23.15
N THR A 51 -9.55 0.13 -22.56
CA THR A 51 -8.17 -0.28 -22.73
C THR A 51 -7.88 -1.40 -21.74
N CYS A 52 -7.24 -2.46 -22.20
CA CYS A 52 -6.71 -3.49 -21.31
C CYS A 52 -5.19 -3.56 -21.39
N MET A 53 -4.60 -3.91 -20.25
CA MET A 53 -3.18 -4.20 -20.12
C MET A 53 -2.99 -5.69 -19.95
N ARG A 54 -2.19 -6.28 -20.83
CA ARG A 54 -1.86 -7.69 -20.84
C ARG A 54 -0.41 -7.87 -20.40
N PHE A 55 -0.19 -8.66 -19.37
CA PHE A 55 1.13 -9.07 -18.90
C PHE A 55 1.42 -10.47 -19.44
N ASP A 56 2.41 -10.58 -20.31
CA ASP A 56 2.92 -11.85 -20.79
C ASP A 56 4.14 -12.23 -19.96
N PHE A 57 4.16 -13.45 -19.42
CA PHE A 57 5.25 -13.96 -18.60
C PHE A 57 6.14 -14.90 -19.41
N SER A 58 7.44 -14.83 -19.23
CA SER A 58 8.38 -15.73 -19.89
C SER A 58 8.23 -17.14 -19.34
N ASP A 59 8.60 -18.13 -20.15
CA ASP A 59 8.74 -19.51 -19.65
C ASP A 59 9.81 -19.55 -18.55
N LYS A 60 9.65 -20.46 -17.58
CA LYS A 60 10.48 -20.52 -16.35
C LYS A 60 11.96 -20.88 -16.59
N ASP A 61 12.35 -21.12 -17.84
CA ASP A 61 13.69 -21.55 -18.22
C ASP A 61 14.70 -20.41 -18.02
N GLY A 62 15.48 -20.49 -16.94
CA GLY A 62 16.59 -19.58 -16.63
C GLY A 62 16.39 -18.67 -15.42
N MET A 63 15.24 -18.72 -14.75
CA MET A 63 15.01 -17.99 -13.49
C MET A 63 15.65 -18.73 -12.32
N SER A 64 16.34 -18.01 -11.43
CA SER A 64 16.91 -18.62 -10.21
C SER A 64 15.80 -19.14 -9.27
N ASP A 65 16.12 -20.10 -8.40
CA ASP A 65 15.16 -20.69 -7.45
C ASP A 65 14.49 -19.64 -6.52
N GLN A 66 15.09 -18.46 -6.34
CA GLN A 66 14.53 -17.33 -5.60
C GLN A 66 13.53 -16.49 -6.41
N GLU A 67 13.64 -16.48 -7.73
CA GLU A 67 12.76 -15.71 -8.63
C GLU A 67 11.63 -16.57 -9.19
N GLN A 68 11.80 -17.89 -9.19
CA GLN A 68 10.71 -18.81 -9.42
C GLN A 68 9.75 -18.72 -8.24
N ALA A 69 8.50 -18.32 -8.52
CA ALA A 69 7.39 -18.71 -7.66
C ALA A 69 7.36 -20.25 -7.67
N SER A 70 8.09 -20.89 -6.75
CA SER A 70 7.66 -22.18 -6.23
C SER A 70 6.23 -21.96 -5.80
N SER A 71 5.27 -22.73 -6.37
CA SER A 71 3.85 -22.42 -6.22
C SER A 71 3.56 -22.28 -4.73
N ILE A 72 3.33 -21.05 -4.28
CA ILE A 72 3.08 -20.80 -2.87
C ILE A 72 1.78 -21.50 -2.57
N ALA A 73 1.81 -22.43 -1.62
CA ALA A 73 0.63 -23.20 -1.28
C ALA A 73 -0.53 -22.24 -0.97
N GLU A 74 -1.72 -22.55 -1.47
CA GLU A 74 -2.91 -21.71 -1.27
C GLU A 74 -3.15 -21.43 0.21
N SER A 75 -2.90 -22.41 1.09
CA SER A 75 -2.98 -22.25 2.55
C SER A 75 -2.07 -21.15 3.07
N VAL A 76 -0.83 -21.04 2.57
CA VAL A 76 0.12 -20.00 2.99
C VAL A 76 -0.38 -18.61 2.59
N CYS A 77 -0.98 -18.48 1.40
CA CYS A 77 -1.59 -17.23 0.96
C CYS A 77 -2.77 -16.84 1.85
N GLN A 78 -3.63 -17.80 2.19
CA GLN A 78 -4.80 -17.59 3.05
C GLN A 78 -4.40 -17.24 4.48
N ASP A 79 -3.39 -17.92 5.04
CA ASP A 79 -2.85 -17.62 6.37
C ASP A 79 -2.30 -16.18 6.40
N ALA A 80 -1.61 -15.74 5.34
CA ALA A 80 -1.06 -14.40 5.25
C ALA A 80 -2.15 -13.32 5.14
N ILE A 81 -3.22 -13.60 4.40
CA ILE A 81 -4.41 -12.74 4.33
C ILE A 81 -5.05 -12.63 5.71
N GLN A 82 -5.34 -13.77 6.36
CA GLN A 82 -6.00 -13.80 7.67
C GLN A 82 -5.16 -13.11 8.76
N ALA A 83 -3.83 -13.28 8.73
CA ALA A 83 -2.92 -12.59 9.63
C ALA A 83 -2.97 -11.07 9.42
N THR A 84 -2.98 -10.62 8.16
CA THR A 84 -3.09 -9.20 7.80
C THR A 84 -4.44 -8.62 8.22
N GLU A 85 -5.54 -9.34 7.99
CA GLU A 85 -6.88 -8.98 8.44
C GLU A 85 -6.95 -8.84 9.97
N SER A 86 -6.42 -9.83 10.69
CA SER A 86 -6.34 -9.80 12.15
C SER A 86 -5.54 -8.61 12.67
N TRP A 87 -4.45 -8.26 11.98
CA TRP A 87 -3.65 -7.07 12.29
C TRP A 87 -4.41 -5.75 12.06
N VAL A 88 -5.24 -5.63 11.01
CA VAL A 88 -6.08 -4.44 10.81
C VAL A 88 -6.95 -4.20 12.04
N GLU A 89 -7.63 -5.23 12.52
CA GLU A 89 -8.50 -5.12 13.70
C GLU A 89 -7.70 -4.87 14.99
N ALA A 90 -6.68 -5.69 15.24
CA ALA A 90 -5.91 -5.68 16.50
C ALA A 90 -4.96 -4.48 16.64
N THR A 91 -4.55 -3.88 15.53
CA THR A 91 -3.58 -2.78 15.51
C THR A 91 -4.21 -1.51 14.98
N LEU A 92 -4.70 -1.47 13.74
CA LEU A 92 -5.22 -0.22 13.17
C LEU A 92 -6.49 0.26 13.87
N CYS A 93 -7.47 -0.62 14.07
CA CYS A 93 -8.75 -0.29 14.71
C CYS A 93 -8.58 -0.11 16.23
N ARG A 94 -8.03 -1.11 16.94
CA ARG A 94 -7.87 -1.07 18.41
C ARG A 94 -7.07 0.14 18.89
N LEU A 95 -5.92 0.41 18.27
CA LEU A 95 -5.08 1.55 18.63
C LEU A 95 -5.51 2.85 17.94
N LYS A 96 -6.55 2.80 17.10
CA LYS A 96 -7.09 3.94 16.33
C LYS A 96 -6.03 4.62 15.45
N LEU A 97 -5.03 3.88 14.96
CA LEU A 97 -3.93 4.44 14.14
C LEU A 97 -4.46 5.00 12.82
N CYS A 98 -5.52 4.43 12.28
CA CYS A 98 -6.31 5.03 11.21
C CYS A 98 -7.67 5.45 11.78
N PRO A 99 -7.94 6.75 11.97
CA PRO A 99 -9.20 7.20 12.57
C PRO A 99 -10.42 6.95 11.67
N TYR A 100 -10.18 6.66 10.38
CA TYR A 100 -11.19 6.42 9.37
C TYR A 100 -11.38 4.93 9.06
N THR A 101 -10.80 4.02 9.85
CA THR A 101 -11.03 2.58 9.74
C THR A 101 -11.56 2.05 11.08
N ALA A 102 -12.81 1.58 11.08
CA ALA A 102 -13.46 1.02 12.27
C ALA A 102 -13.38 -0.51 12.31
N SER A 103 -13.39 -1.15 11.15
CA SER A 103 -13.24 -2.61 10.98
C SER A 103 -12.81 -2.92 9.54
N LEU A 104 -12.52 -4.19 9.25
CA LEU A 104 -12.32 -4.68 7.89
C LEU A 104 -13.51 -4.44 6.97
N THR A 105 -14.73 -4.45 7.51
CA THR A 105 -15.95 -4.21 6.74
C THR A 105 -16.31 -2.72 6.65
N ARG A 106 -15.64 -1.85 7.41
CA ARG A 106 -15.97 -0.42 7.54
C ARG A 106 -14.71 0.46 7.62
N ALA A 107 -14.27 0.90 6.46
CA ALA A 107 -13.32 2.00 6.27
C ALA A 107 -14.05 3.23 5.70
N ALA A 108 -13.34 4.38 5.68
CA ALA A 108 -13.86 5.70 5.37
C ALA A 108 -14.96 6.20 6.35
N VAL A 109 -14.94 5.70 7.60
CA VAL A 109 -15.93 6.08 8.62
C VAL A 109 -15.81 7.56 9.00
N GLY A 110 -16.93 8.26 9.13
CA GLY A 110 -16.93 9.68 9.51
C GLY A 110 -16.57 10.65 8.38
N LEU A 111 -16.45 10.18 7.14
CA LEU A 111 -16.20 11.01 5.95
C LEU A 111 -17.49 11.37 5.19
N GLU A 112 -18.66 11.00 5.70
CA GLU A 112 -19.96 11.19 5.02
C GLU A 112 -20.31 12.67 4.83
N ALA A 113 -19.83 13.53 5.73
CA ALA A 113 -19.99 14.98 5.61
C ALA A 113 -19.27 15.57 4.37
N ALA A 114 -18.35 14.81 3.78
CA ALA A 114 -17.64 15.13 2.54
C ALA A 114 -18.13 14.26 1.35
N ASP A 115 -19.31 13.66 1.46
CA ASP A 115 -19.93 12.78 0.44
C ASP A 115 -19.09 11.53 0.09
N VAL A 116 -18.24 11.08 1.02
CA VAL A 116 -17.48 9.84 0.91
C VAL A 116 -18.21 8.75 1.69
N ARG A 117 -18.49 7.62 1.04
CA ARG A 117 -19.21 6.49 1.65
C ARG A 117 -18.26 5.52 2.32
N GLU A 118 -18.71 4.97 3.44
CA GLU A 118 -18.06 3.83 4.05
C GLU A 118 -18.08 2.61 3.13
N GLY A 119 -17.08 1.74 3.27
CA GLY A 119 -17.04 0.45 2.61
C GLY A 119 -15.93 -0.45 3.14
N PRO A 120 -15.79 -1.67 2.60
CA PRO A 120 -14.85 -2.65 3.14
C PRO A 120 -13.41 -2.39 2.71
N VAL A 121 -12.48 -2.88 3.52
CA VAL A 121 -11.08 -3.11 3.19
C VAL A 121 -10.99 -4.45 2.47
N VAL A 122 -10.52 -4.46 1.24
CA VAL A 122 -10.23 -5.70 0.49
C VAL A 122 -8.77 -6.08 0.71
N VAL A 123 -8.51 -7.33 1.06
CA VAL A 123 -7.16 -7.88 1.21
C VAL A 123 -6.93 -8.91 0.09
N LYS A 124 -5.85 -8.76 -0.67
CA LYS A 124 -5.46 -9.73 -1.71
C LYS A 124 -3.99 -10.10 -1.59
N HIS A 125 -3.69 -11.38 -1.72
CA HIS A 125 -2.32 -11.88 -1.82
C HIS A 125 -1.86 -11.90 -3.28
N ALA A 126 -0.64 -11.42 -3.55
CA ALA A 126 -0.12 -11.29 -4.91
C ALA A 126 -0.03 -12.65 -5.63
N SER A 127 0.57 -13.66 -4.98
CA SER A 127 0.68 -15.01 -5.54
C SER A 127 -0.64 -15.77 -5.62
N GLN A 128 -1.68 -15.35 -4.92
CA GLN A 128 -3.01 -15.94 -5.10
C GLN A 128 -3.71 -15.32 -6.32
N SER A 129 -3.52 -14.02 -6.52
CA SER A 129 -4.08 -13.28 -7.65
C SER A 129 -3.42 -13.68 -8.98
N TYR A 130 -2.12 -13.97 -8.94
CA TYR A 130 -1.30 -14.35 -10.10
C TYR A 130 -0.37 -15.53 -9.76
N PRO A 131 -0.91 -16.76 -9.64
CA PRO A 131 -0.15 -17.93 -9.16
C PRO A 131 0.95 -18.41 -10.11
N ASP A 132 0.81 -18.14 -11.41
CA ASP A 132 1.77 -18.52 -12.43
C ASP A 132 2.83 -17.43 -12.68
N ALA A 133 2.63 -16.23 -12.10
CA ALA A 133 3.53 -15.11 -12.31
C ALA A 133 4.72 -15.15 -11.33
N PRO A 134 5.91 -14.74 -11.76
CA PRO A 134 7.02 -14.46 -10.86
C PRO A 134 6.64 -13.43 -9.78
N ILE A 135 7.27 -13.52 -8.62
CA ILE A 135 6.91 -12.75 -7.41
C ILE A 135 6.84 -11.24 -7.67
N ALA A 136 7.86 -10.65 -8.30
CA ALA A 136 7.89 -9.21 -8.60
C ALA A 136 6.80 -8.80 -9.60
N ALA A 137 6.52 -9.65 -10.58
CA ALA A 137 5.49 -9.38 -11.59
C ALA A 137 4.08 -9.56 -11.02
N ALA A 138 3.87 -10.56 -10.16
CA ALA A 138 2.64 -10.73 -9.39
C ALA A 138 2.37 -9.51 -8.49
N MET A 139 3.40 -9.00 -7.80
CA MET A 139 3.32 -7.76 -7.01
C MET A 139 2.85 -6.57 -7.85
N ALA A 140 3.48 -6.33 -9.01
CA ALA A 140 3.12 -5.22 -9.89
C ALA A 140 1.71 -5.37 -10.47
N ALA A 141 1.33 -6.58 -10.89
CA ALA A 141 0.00 -6.86 -11.42
C ALA A 141 -1.08 -6.67 -10.34
N THR A 142 -0.88 -7.17 -9.13
CA THR A 142 -1.84 -6.99 -8.01
C THR A 142 -1.94 -5.53 -7.56
N PHE A 143 -0.85 -4.76 -7.66
CA PHE A 143 -0.89 -3.33 -7.37
C PHE A 143 -1.82 -2.61 -8.36
N TRP A 144 -1.66 -2.88 -9.66
CA TRP A 144 -2.49 -2.26 -10.70
C TRP A 144 -3.94 -2.80 -10.71
N ASP A 145 -4.16 -4.06 -10.34
CA ASP A 145 -5.50 -4.60 -10.04
C ASP A 145 -6.17 -3.82 -8.91
N GLY A 146 -5.43 -3.48 -7.86
CA GLY A 146 -5.92 -2.63 -6.78
C GLY A 146 -6.29 -1.23 -7.24
N ILE A 147 -5.47 -0.60 -8.11
CA ILE A 147 -5.77 0.72 -8.68
C ILE A 147 -7.02 0.67 -9.58
N SER A 148 -7.12 -0.32 -10.48
CA SER A 148 -8.31 -0.54 -11.31
C SER A 148 -9.56 -0.76 -10.45
N THR A 149 -9.46 -1.64 -9.45
CA THR A 149 -10.54 -1.92 -8.49
C THR A 149 -11.03 -0.65 -7.80
N LEU A 150 -10.11 0.18 -7.29
CA LEU A 150 -10.47 1.44 -6.65
C LEU A 150 -11.04 2.46 -7.66
N SER A 151 -10.61 2.46 -8.92
CA SER A 151 -11.12 3.40 -9.92
C SER A 151 -12.53 3.04 -10.40
N GLU A 152 -12.84 1.74 -10.46
CA GLU A 152 -14.05 1.23 -11.12
C GLU A 152 -15.18 0.90 -10.16
N GLN A 153 -14.86 0.44 -8.96
CA GLN A 153 -15.86 0.07 -7.98
C GLN A 153 -16.25 1.27 -7.12
N MET A 154 -17.52 1.31 -6.71
CA MET A 154 -17.98 2.28 -5.72
C MET A 154 -17.29 2.04 -4.36
N GLU A 155 -17.13 3.11 -3.57
CA GLU A 155 -16.52 3.06 -2.24
C GLU A 155 -17.20 2.04 -1.32
N SER A 156 -18.53 1.92 -1.39
CA SER A 156 -19.31 0.96 -0.62
C SER A 156 -19.04 -0.52 -0.96
N ARG A 157 -18.34 -0.78 -2.07
CA ARG A 157 -17.90 -2.12 -2.46
C ARG A 157 -16.44 -2.37 -2.11
N VAL A 158 -15.58 -1.36 -2.29
CA VAL A 158 -14.17 -1.41 -1.92
C VAL A 158 -13.74 -0.01 -1.50
N ALA A 159 -13.58 0.24 -0.22
CA ALA A 159 -13.11 1.53 0.28
C ALA A 159 -11.58 1.61 0.24
N THR A 160 -10.91 0.53 0.62
CA THR A 160 -9.45 0.43 0.73
C THR A 160 -9.00 -0.90 0.15
N PHE A 161 -7.79 -0.95 -0.41
CA PHE A 161 -7.22 -2.18 -0.94
C PHE A 161 -5.84 -2.45 -0.30
N LEU A 162 -5.69 -3.60 0.36
CA LEU A 162 -4.45 -4.09 0.93
C LEU A 162 -3.91 -5.21 0.05
N LEU A 163 -2.73 -4.98 -0.52
CA LEU A 163 -1.95 -5.99 -1.23
C LEU A 163 -0.98 -6.63 -0.25
N VAL A 164 -1.10 -7.93 -0.04
CA VAL A 164 -0.15 -8.75 0.74
C VAL A 164 0.89 -9.35 -0.22
N ALA A 165 2.14 -9.03 0.04
CA ALA A 165 3.27 -9.50 -0.75
C ALA A 165 3.60 -10.96 -0.42
N PRO A 166 4.26 -11.68 -1.34
CA PRO A 166 4.70 -13.05 -1.07
C PRO A 166 5.64 -13.13 0.15
N PRO A 167 5.53 -14.18 1.00
CA PRO A 167 6.29 -14.27 2.26
C PRO A 167 7.82 -14.21 2.12
N SER A 168 8.36 -14.43 0.93
CA SER A 168 9.78 -14.20 0.63
C SER A 168 10.22 -12.77 0.97
N TYR A 169 9.31 -11.79 0.87
CA TYR A 169 9.59 -10.42 1.24
C TYR A 169 9.58 -10.16 2.74
N ASP A 170 8.89 -10.94 3.57
CA ASP A 170 8.75 -10.66 5.01
C ASP A 170 10.09 -10.54 5.74
N ASN A 171 11.11 -11.25 5.23
CA ASN A 171 12.47 -11.20 5.71
C ASN A 171 13.42 -10.33 4.89
N ASP A 172 12.99 -9.87 3.71
CA ASP A 172 13.76 -9.08 2.75
C ASP A 172 13.13 -7.69 2.53
N PHE A 173 13.30 -6.84 3.53
CA PHE A 173 12.80 -5.47 3.48
C PHE A 173 13.44 -4.67 2.34
N SER A 174 14.73 -4.89 2.06
CA SER A 174 15.44 -4.15 1.03
C SER A 174 14.91 -4.50 -0.36
N GLY A 175 14.68 -5.79 -0.65
CA GLY A 175 14.08 -6.21 -1.91
C GLY A 175 12.66 -5.68 -2.09
N PHE A 176 11.85 -5.72 -1.03
CA PHE A 176 10.50 -5.15 -1.06
C PHE A 176 10.51 -3.63 -1.33
N ALA A 177 11.34 -2.88 -0.60
CA ALA A 177 11.47 -1.44 -0.79
C ALA A 177 12.00 -1.12 -2.20
N ASN A 178 13.03 -1.83 -2.67
CA ASN A 178 13.58 -1.64 -4.02
C ASN A 178 12.53 -1.86 -5.11
N LEU A 179 11.66 -2.87 -4.97
CA LEU A 179 10.56 -3.08 -5.90
C LEU A 179 9.55 -1.93 -5.83
N CYS A 180 9.20 -1.47 -4.63
CA CYS A 180 8.28 -0.36 -4.48
C CYS A 180 8.84 0.95 -5.06
N ASP A 181 10.10 1.27 -4.77
CA ASP A 181 10.77 2.53 -5.14
C ASP A 181 11.18 2.61 -6.62
N ASN A 182 11.65 1.50 -7.19
CA ASN A 182 12.21 1.51 -8.54
C ASN A 182 11.22 1.06 -9.61
N LEU A 183 10.08 0.49 -9.22
CA LEU A 183 9.07 0.02 -10.17
C LEU A 183 7.68 0.56 -9.88
N ILE A 184 7.13 0.30 -8.69
CA ILE A 184 5.76 0.70 -8.37
C ILE A 184 5.63 2.23 -8.36
N GLU A 185 6.55 2.94 -7.71
CA GLU A 185 6.49 4.39 -7.59
C GLU A 185 6.67 5.11 -8.94
N PRO A 186 7.66 4.78 -9.80
CA PRO A 186 7.79 5.41 -11.10
C PRO A 186 6.60 5.13 -12.03
N SER A 187 6.12 3.89 -12.07
CA SER A 187 4.95 3.53 -12.88
C SER A 187 3.70 4.26 -12.39
N PHE A 188 3.52 4.39 -11.08
CA PHE A 188 2.42 5.13 -10.47
C PHE A 188 2.46 6.63 -10.79
N ARG A 189 3.65 7.25 -10.76
CA ARG A 189 3.81 8.67 -11.14
C ARG A 189 3.60 8.93 -12.61
N ALA A 190 4.06 8.02 -13.48
CA ALA A 190 3.96 8.19 -14.92
C ALA A 190 2.52 8.34 -15.43
N VAL A 191 1.57 7.77 -14.68
CA VAL A 191 0.13 7.85 -14.95
C VAL A 191 -0.61 8.83 -14.05
N GLU A 192 0.11 9.65 -13.28
CA GLU A 192 -0.51 10.57 -12.30
C GLU A 192 -1.43 9.83 -11.32
N GLY A 193 -1.02 8.62 -10.90
CA GLY A 193 -1.82 7.75 -10.06
C GLY A 193 -2.21 8.37 -8.73
N ASP A 194 -1.51 9.42 -8.27
CA ASP A 194 -1.85 10.17 -7.06
C ASP A 194 -3.19 10.91 -7.15
N LYS A 195 -3.70 11.13 -8.38
CA LYS A 195 -5.07 11.59 -8.63
C LYS A 195 -6.11 10.50 -8.38
N ILE A 196 -5.71 9.23 -8.42
CA ILE A 196 -6.58 8.06 -8.28
C ILE A 196 -6.55 7.54 -6.84
N ALA A 197 -5.34 7.31 -6.31
CA ALA A 197 -5.14 6.72 -5.00
C ALA A 197 -3.94 7.33 -4.26
N GLY A 198 -3.91 7.24 -2.94
CA GLY A 198 -2.67 7.26 -2.19
C GLY A 198 -2.18 5.85 -1.91
N ARG A 199 -0.92 5.74 -1.51
CA ARG A 199 -0.28 4.47 -1.18
C ARG A 199 0.53 4.59 0.10
N ALA A 200 0.66 3.49 0.81
CA ALA A 200 1.48 3.35 2.00
C ALA A 200 2.10 1.96 2.07
N TRP A 201 3.39 1.88 2.42
CA TRP A 201 4.13 0.62 2.47
C TRP A 201 4.35 0.20 3.90
N PHE A 202 4.12 -1.09 4.15
CA PHE A 202 4.22 -1.73 5.45
C PHE A 202 5.09 -2.96 5.33
N HIS A 203 5.82 -3.27 6.39
CA HIS A 203 6.75 -4.38 6.39
C HIS A 203 7.00 -4.91 7.81
N PRO A 204 7.14 -6.23 8.03
CA PRO A 204 7.43 -6.79 9.36
C PRO A 204 8.71 -6.23 9.98
N LYS A 205 9.71 -5.98 9.13
CA LYS A 205 11.00 -5.38 9.49
C LYS A 205 11.13 -3.91 9.06
N TYR A 206 10.02 -3.16 8.99
CA TYR A 206 10.07 -1.76 8.54
C TYR A 206 11.06 -0.99 9.40
N ASN A 207 12.00 -0.31 8.75
CA ASN A 207 13.02 0.49 9.40
C ASN A 207 13.33 1.71 8.53
N SER A 208 12.84 2.88 8.95
CA SER A 208 13.04 4.10 8.17
C SER A 208 14.50 4.53 8.08
N ALA A 209 15.42 3.97 8.88
CA ALA A 209 16.85 4.26 8.78
C ALA A 209 17.57 3.46 7.69
N THR A 210 17.07 2.28 7.30
CA THR A 210 17.73 1.43 6.28
C THR A 210 17.37 1.80 4.85
N ILE A 211 16.20 2.42 4.69
CA ILE A 211 15.63 2.92 3.43
C ILE A 211 15.44 4.44 3.49
N GLY A 212 16.08 5.09 4.46
CA GLY A 212 15.90 6.49 4.81
C GLY A 212 16.53 7.42 3.80
N HIS A 213 15.76 7.82 2.81
CA HIS A 213 16.15 8.89 1.90
C HIS A 213 16.05 10.25 2.61
N SER A 214 16.93 11.19 2.23
CA SER A 214 16.90 12.58 2.72
C SER A 214 15.64 13.34 2.29
N THR A 215 14.86 12.76 1.38
CA THR A 215 13.61 13.28 0.83
C THR A 215 12.44 12.39 1.23
N LEU A 216 11.28 13.01 1.49
CA LEU A 216 10.03 12.31 1.71
C LEU A 216 9.65 11.55 0.44
N LEU A 217 9.88 10.23 0.44
CA LEU A 217 9.36 9.36 -0.63
C LEU A 217 7.91 9.01 -0.34
N PRO A 218 6.99 9.16 -1.31
CA PRO A 218 5.61 8.72 -1.18
C PRO A 218 5.52 7.25 -0.78
N GLY A 219 4.51 6.87 -0.01
CA GLY A 219 4.37 5.50 0.50
C GLY A 219 5.06 5.25 1.85
N HIS A 220 6.21 5.86 2.10
CA HIS A 220 6.96 5.63 3.34
C HIS A 220 6.37 6.34 4.57
N ALA A 221 6.88 5.97 5.75
CA ALA A 221 6.67 6.77 6.96
C ALA A 221 7.34 8.14 6.80
N ILE A 222 6.73 9.17 7.40
CA ILE A 222 7.35 10.49 7.41
C ILE A 222 8.62 10.48 8.28
N PRO A 223 9.62 11.33 7.98
CA PRO A 223 10.84 11.38 8.78
C PRO A 223 10.55 11.68 10.26
N PRO A 224 11.24 11.01 11.22
CA PRO A 224 11.03 11.23 12.66
C PRO A 224 11.19 12.70 13.09
N ASN A 225 12.04 13.47 12.40
CA ASN A 225 12.20 14.90 12.64
C ASN A 225 10.93 15.72 12.30
N MET A 226 10.18 15.31 11.28
CA MET A 226 8.88 15.93 10.96
C MET A 226 7.85 15.58 12.03
N VAL A 227 7.79 14.31 12.45
CA VAL A 227 6.92 13.87 13.57
C VAL A 227 7.19 14.69 14.83
N LYS A 228 8.47 14.87 15.18
CA LYS A 228 8.87 15.68 16.35
C LYS A 228 8.37 17.13 16.25
N THR A 229 8.37 17.71 15.05
CA THR A 229 7.82 19.05 14.81
C THR A 229 6.30 19.06 15.04
N PHE A 230 5.58 18.05 14.55
CA PHE A 230 4.13 17.89 14.79
C PHE A 230 3.80 17.67 16.28
N MET A 231 4.66 16.97 17.03
CA MET A 231 4.47 16.79 18.47
C MET A 231 4.62 18.10 19.25
N LYS A 232 5.63 18.92 18.93
CA LYS A 232 5.79 20.25 19.54
C LYS A 232 4.57 21.14 19.28
N GLN A 233 3.92 20.93 18.15
CA GLN A 233 2.70 21.61 17.75
C GLN A 233 1.46 21.16 18.54
N LEU A 234 1.45 19.99 19.18
CA LEU A 234 0.31 19.50 19.96
C LEU A 234 0.15 20.17 21.34
N SER A 235 0.98 21.16 21.70
CA SER A 235 0.97 21.81 23.01
C SER A 235 1.03 20.82 24.18
N LEU A 236 1.77 19.71 24.01
CA LEU A 236 1.99 18.73 25.06
C LEU A 236 2.68 19.41 26.26
N PRO A 237 2.32 19.07 27.52
CA PRO A 237 3.02 19.53 28.71
C PRO A 237 4.54 19.38 28.59
N SER A 238 5.28 20.37 29.08
CA SER A 238 6.75 20.36 29.06
C SER A 238 7.26 19.08 29.74
N GLY A 239 8.13 18.33 29.05
CA GLY A 239 8.65 17.04 29.52
C GLY A 239 7.92 15.79 28.99
N GLN A 240 6.82 15.94 28.23
CA GLN A 240 6.09 14.80 27.65
C GLN A 240 6.46 14.47 26.20
N VAL A 241 7.32 15.27 25.54
CA VAL A 241 7.78 14.94 24.18
C VAL A 241 8.83 13.82 24.28
N PRO A 242 8.58 12.64 23.67
CA PRO A 242 9.53 11.54 23.72
C PRO A 242 10.88 11.90 23.07
N ASP A 243 11.93 11.17 23.44
CA ASP A 243 13.23 11.33 22.80
C ASP A 243 13.18 10.90 21.32
N LYS A 244 14.20 11.28 20.54
CA LYS A 244 14.25 11.01 19.10
C LYS A 244 14.23 9.51 18.78
N GLY A 245 14.88 8.69 19.61
CA GLY A 245 14.92 7.24 19.45
C GLY A 245 13.54 6.62 19.65
N ALA A 246 12.83 7.03 20.71
CA ALA A 246 11.45 6.60 20.94
C ALA A 246 10.51 7.01 19.80
N ILE A 247 10.61 8.26 19.31
CA ILE A 247 9.81 8.72 18.16
C ILE A 247 10.11 7.87 16.91
N ALA A 248 11.38 7.65 16.59
CA ALA A 248 11.77 6.89 15.40
C ALA A 248 11.26 5.44 15.47
N ARG A 249 11.47 4.76 16.60
CA ARG A 249 11.01 3.38 16.81
C ARG A 249 9.49 3.28 16.67
N ALA A 250 8.74 4.11 17.39
CA ALA A 250 7.28 4.08 17.33
C ALA A 250 6.73 4.49 15.95
N ASN A 251 7.40 5.39 15.24
CA ASN A 251 7.04 5.74 13.85
C ASN A 251 7.22 4.57 12.89
N ASP A 252 8.26 3.76 13.08
CA ASP A 252 8.49 2.53 12.31
C ASP A 252 7.47 1.44 12.69
N VAL A 253 7.12 1.29 13.96
CA VAL A 253 6.11 0.33 14.44
C VAL A 253 4.74 0.57 13.82
N ILE A 254 4.37 1.82 13.52
CA ILE A 254 3.12 2.12 12.77
C ILE A 254 3.11 1.43 11.39
N ARG A 255 4.29 1.16 10.81
CA ARG A 255 4.46 0.47 9.53
C ARG A 255 4.74 -1.04 9.68
N HIS A 256 4.76 -1.57 10.89
CA HIS A 256 4.92 -3.01 11.10
C HIS A 256 3.61 -3.74 10.85
N THR A 257 3.68 -4.76 10.00
CA THR A 257 2.61 -5.67 9.62
C THR A 257 3.12 -7.11 9.72
N PRO A 258 2.24 -8.13 9.82
CA PRO A 258 2.65 -9.53 9.83
C PRO A 258 3.37 -9.96 8.54
N HIS A 259 2.97 -9.36 7.42
CA HIS A 259 3.56 -9.59 6.10
C HIS A 259 3.90 -8.26 5.42
N ALA A 260 4.79 -8.28 4.45
CA ALA A 260 5.04 -7.12 3.62
C ALA A 260 3.76 -6.73 2.85
N THR A 261 3.32 -5.47 2.97
CA THR A 261 1.97 -5.06 2.53
C THR A 261 1.99 -3.66 1.90
N ILE A 262 1.23 -3.47 0.83
CA ILE A 262 0.95 -2.16 0.23
C ILE A 262 -0.51 -1.82 0.49
N ASN A 263 -0.75 -0.67 1.12
CA ASN A 263 -2.09 -0.12 1.30
C ASN A 263 -2.38 0.93 0.25
N LEU A 264 -3.47 0.75 -0.49
CA LEU A 264 -4.02 1.68 -1.46
C LEU A 264 -5.29 2.30 -0.91
N LEU A 265 -5.29 3.64 -0.87
CA LEU A 265 -6.34 4.47 -0.29
C LEU A 265 -6.93 5.34 -1.38
N ARG A 266 -8.26 5.47 -1.47
CA ARG A 266 -8.86 6.30 -2.52
C ARG A 266 -8.48 7.76 -2.37
N ARG A 267 -8.28 8.46 -3.49
CA ARG A 267 -7.95 9.88 -3.45
C ARG A 267 -9.08 10.73 -2.88
N SER A 268 -10.34 10.37 -3.14
CA SER A 268 -11.53 11.00 -2.54
C SER A 268 -11.47 10.98 -1.01
N GLN A 269 -11.23 9.79 -0.43
CA GLN A 269 -11.10 9.59 1.02
C GLN A 269 -9.94 10.39 1.61
N LEU A 270 -8.77 10.38 0.98
CA LEU A 270 -7.61 11.13 1.45
C LEU A 270 -7.84 12.64 1.43
N THR A 271 -8.53 13.14 0.39
CA THR A 271 -8.88 14.55 0.26
C THR A 271 -9.88 14.95 1.35
N ALA A 272 -10.96 14.17 1.50
CA ALA A 272 -11.96 14.37 2.55
C ALA A 272 -11.36 14.36 3.96
N ALA A 273 -10.52 13.36 4.26
CA ALA A 273 -9.80 13.25 5.53
C ALA A 273 -8.92 14.48 5.79
N THR A 274 -8.16 14.92 4.78
CA THR A 274 -7.30 16.11 4.88
C THR A 274 -8.11 17.37 5.16
N ASP A 275 -9.24 17.55 4.47
CA ASP A 275 -10.08 18.73 4.63
C ASP A 275 -10.80 18.74 5.98
N LEU A 276 -11.29 17.59 6.46
CA LEU A 276 -11.83 17.46 7.82
C LEU A 276 -10.77 17.74 8.88
N GLU A 277 -9.54 17.24 8.72
CA GLU A 277 -8.44 17.54 9.64
C GLU A 277 -8.15 19.05 9.68
N ARG A 278 -8.13 19.73 8.52
CA ARG A 278 -7.93 21.18 8.42
C ARG A 278 -9.04 21.96 9.13
N GLN A 279 -10.30 21.57 8.92
CA GLN A 279 -11.45 22.19 9.56
C GLN A 279 -11.45 21.98 11.07
N ALA A 280 -11.15 20.76 11.54
CA ALA A 280 -11.15 20.42 12.96
C ALA A 280 -9.99 21.05 13.74
N THR A 281 -8.84 21.24 13.11
CA THR A 281 -7.64 21.72 13.82
C THR A 281 -7.38 23.22 13.67
N VAL A 282 -8.07 23.92 12.76
CA VAL A 282 -8.01 25.38 12.44
C VAL A 282 -6.60 25.96 12.18
N LYS A 283 -5.51 25.29 12.58
CA LYS A 283 -4.14 25.83 12.62
C LYS A 283 -3.01 24.82 12.42
N LYS A 284 -3.21 23.49 12.47
CA LYS A 284 -2.08 22.54 12.49
C LYS A 284 -2.39 21.21 11.78
N PRO A 285 -2.15 21.09 10.46
CA PRO A 285 -2.33 19.84 9.71
C PRO A 285 -1.35 18.74 10.16
N ASN A 286 -1.65 17.48 9.84
CA ASN A 286 -0.76 16.32 10.03
C ASN A 286 -0.50 15.90 11.49
N GLN A 287 -1.39 16.28 12.42
CA GLN A 287 -1.30 15.85 13.81
C GLN A 287 -1.43 14.33 13.98
N ILE A 288 -2.03 13.64 13.02
CA ILE A 288 -2.26 12.20 13.09
C ILE A 288 -0.97 11.40 13.28
N TYR A 289 0.13 11.80 12.62
CA TYR A 289 1.42 11.12 12.80
C TYR A 289 1.94 11.22 14.23
N ALA A 290 1.87 12.41 14.83
CA ALA A 290 2.28 12.61 16.22
C ALA A 290 1.37 11.85 17.19
N LYS A 291 0.04 11.88 16.97
CA LYS A 291 -0.93 11.12 17.77
C LYS A 291 -0.67 9.62 17.71
N ASN A 292 -0.38 9.09 16.53
CA ASN A 292 -0.10 7.67 16.34
C ASN A 292 1.17 7.22 17.07
N VAL A 293 2.24 8.02 17.02
CA VAL A 293 3.44 7.72 17.81
C VAL A 293 3.13 7.72 19.31
N MET A 294 2.37 8.68 19.81
CA MET A 294 1.99 8.69 21.24
C MET A 294 1.18 7.45 21.62
N ARG A 295 0.22 7.04 20.80
CA ARG A 295 -0.61 5.84 21.02
C ARG A 295 0.21 4.56 21.09
N ILE A 296 1.20 4.40 20.21
CA ILE A 296 2.13 3.25 20.26
C ILE A 296 2.89 3.26 21.58
N LEU A 297 3.47 4.41 21.97
CA LEU A 297 4.25 4.51 23.20
C LEU A 297 3.40 4.30 24.47
N GLU A 298 2.11 4.67 24.44
CA GLU A 298 1.17 4.41 25.52
C GLU A 298 0.80 2.92 25.62
N ASP A 299 0.56 2.25 24.49
CA ASP A 299 0.28 0.80 24.44
C ASP A 299 1.47 -0.02 24.97
N GLU A 300 2.69 0.33 24.55
CA GLU A 300 3.93 -0.32 25.04
C GLU A 300 4.08 -0.21 26.57
N LYS A 301 3.78 0.96 27.14
CA LYS A 301 3.83 1.17 28.61
C LYS A 301 2.76 0.37 29.34
N GLY A 302 1.56 0.30 28.76
CA GLY A 302 0.46 -0.50 29.31
C GLY A 302 0.82 -1.98 29.40
N GLN A 303 1.41 -2.53 28.34
CA GLN A 303 1.83 -3.94 28.31
C GLN A 303 2.93 -4.26 29.34
N GLN A 304 3.93 -3.39 29.49
CA GLN A 304 5.00 -3.55 30.48
C GLN A 304 4.52 -3.49 31.94
N SER A 305 3.34 -2.93 32.20
CA SER A 305 2.77 -2.85 33.55
C SER A 305 1.93 -4.06 33.97
N VAL A 306 1.64 -4.95 33.01
CA VAL A 306 0.81 -6.16 33.20
C VAL A 306 1.68 -7.43 33.30
N GLU A 307 2.95 -7.37 32.88
CA GLU A 307 3.98 -8.41 33.06
C GLU A 307 4.73 -8.27 34.39
#